data_AF-A0AAV3XT96-F1
#
_entry.id   AF-A0AAV3XT96-F1
#
_cell.length_a   1.000
_cell.length_b   1.000
_cell.length_c   1.000
_cell.angle_alpha   90.00
_cell.angle_beta   90.00
_cell.angle_gamma   90.00
#
_symmetry.space_group_name_H-M   'P 1'
#
loop_
_entity.id
_entity.type
_entity.pdbx_description
1 polymer ?
#
loop_
_entity_poly.entity_id
_entity_poly.type
_entity_poly.pdbx_seq_one_letter_code
_entity_poly.pdbx_strand_id
1 'polypeptide(L)'
;MNIKPPSAAIMETYKLLTTLLVCFVFSGSLVSSYPTGAPTGACTSLNPDSHGPSTAKDPSPYKLSFSSSTYKPGDVIKGILRNITDNFQANFVGFSE
;
A
#
# COMPACT_ATOMS: atom_id res chain seq x y z
N MET A 1 -32.49 38.99 -23.61
CA MET A 1 -33.04 37.82 -22.89
C MET A 1 -32.40 37.77 -21.52
N ASN A 2 -33.18 37.93 -20.45
CA ASN A 2 -32.70 37.86 -19.07
C ASN A 2 -32.99 36.45 -18.54
N ILE A 3 -31.95 35.64 -18.36
CA ILE A 3 -32.08 34.29 -17.81
C ILE A 3 -32.10 34.45 -16.28
N LYS A 4 -33.26 34.20 -15.67
CA LYS A 4 -33.42 34.24 -14.21
C LYS A 4 -32.54 33.14 -13.61
N PRO A 5 -31.68 33.44 -12.61
CA PRO A 5 -30.84 32.43 -11.99
C PRO A 5 -31.71 31.35 -11.32
N PRO A 6 -31.28 30.08 -11.39
CA PRO A 6 -32.01 28.97 -10.76
C PRO A 6 -32.12 29.20 -9.25
N SER A 7 -33.24 28.78 -8.67
CA SER A 7 -33.48 28.93 -7.23
C SER A 7 -32.47 28.10 -6.41
N ALA A 8 -32.22 28.51 -5.15
CA ALA A 8 -31.27 27.80 -4.27
C ALA A 8 -31.60 26.30 -4.10
N ALA A 9 -32.89 25.93 -4.13
CA ALA A 9 -33.34 24.55 -4.08
C ALA A 9 -32.86 23.72 -5.29
N ILE A 10 -32.82 24.34 -6.48
CA ILE A 10 -32.31 23.71 -7.70
C ILE A 10 -30.80 23.46 -7.55
N MET A 11 -30.05 24.39 -6.96
CA MET A 11 -28.60 24.22 -6.75
C MET A 11 -28.26 23.12 -5.73
N GLU A 12 -29.03 22.99 -4.64
CA GLU A 12 -28.84 21.90 -3.67
C GLU A 12 -29.17 20.52 -4.26
N THR A 13 -30.19 20.46 -5.12
CA THR A 13 -30.54 19.23 -5.84
C THR A 13 -29.43 18.79 -6.79
N TYR A 14 -28.80 19.74 -7.50
CA TYR A 14 -27.65 19.46 -8.37
C TYR A 14 -26.43 18.96 -7.59
N LYS A 15 -26.15 19.51 -6.40
CA LYS A 15 -25.06 19.03 -5.53
C LYS A 15 -25.29 17.61 -5.03
N LEU A 16 -26.52 17.28 -4.65
CA LEU A 16 -26.87 15.91 -4.24
C LEU A 16 -26.72 14.94 -5.41
N LEU A 17 -27.23 15.31 -6.59
CA LEU A 17 -27.09 14.51 -7.82
C LEU A 17 -25.63 14.29 -8.22
N THR A 18 -24.77 15.33 -8.19
CA THR A 18 -23.35 15.18 -8.51
C THR A 18 -22.61 14.35 -7.47
N THR A 19 -22.91 14.50 -6.19
CA THR A 19 -22.32 13.67 -5.12
C THR A 19 -22.68 12.21 -5.31
N LEU A 20 -23.94 11.92 -5.61
CA LEU A 20 -24.44 10.56 -5.81
C LEU A 20 -23.84 9.91 -7.06
N LEU A 21 -23.70 10.69 -8.15
CA LEU A 21 -23.01 10.26 -9.37
C LEU A 21 -21.54 9.91 -9.09
N VAL A 22 -20.83 10.76 -8.35
CA VAL A 22 -19.42 10.51 -7.97
C VAL A 22 -19.32 9.23 -7.14
N CYS A 23 -20.14 9.07 -6.09
CA CYS A 23 -20.15 7.84 -5.30
C CYS A 23 -20.39 6.60 -6.16
N PHE A 24 -21.34 6.65 -7.10
CA PHE A 24 -21.64 5.53 -7.98
C PHE A 24 -20.45 5.16 -8.90
N VAL A 25 -19.75 6.15 -9.46
CA VAL A 25 -18.56 5.95 -10.30
C VAL A 25 -17.40 5.35 -9.50
N PHE A 26 -17.18 5.80 -8.27
CA PHE A 26 -16.09 5.28 -7.43
C PHE A 26 -16.40 3.92 -6.78
N SER A 27 -17.68 3.58 -6.61
CA SER A 27 -18.10 2.29 -6.03
C SER A 27 -17.85 1.10 -6.96
N GLY A 28 -17.69 1.34 -8.26
CA GLY A 28 -17.45 0.30 -9.27
C GLY A 28 -15.98 -0.06 -9.48
N SER A 29 -15.05 0.64 -8.83
CA SER A 29 -13.64 0.28 -8.88
C SER A 29 -13.43 -0.92 -7.96
N LEU A 30 -13.46 -2.12 -8.55
CA LEU A 30 -12.96 -3.34 -7.93
C LEU A 30 -11.50 -3.05 -7.54
N VAL A 31 -11.28 -2.62 -6.30
CA VAL A 31 -9.97 -2.72 -5.69
C VAL A 31 -9.69 -4.22 -5.70
N SER A 32 -8.84 -4.65 -6.62
CA SER A 32 -8.43 -6.04 -6.78
C SER A 32 -7.52 -6.41 -5.62
N SER A 33 -8.08 -6.41 -4.41
CA SER A 33 -7.47 -7.07 -3.28
C SER A 33 -7.63 -8.58 -3.47
N TYR A 34 -6.83 -9.35 -2.74
CA TYR A 34 -6.96 -10.80 -2.70
C TYR A 34 -7.71 -11.20 -1.42
N PRO A 35 -9.05 -11.09 -1.39
CA PRO A 35 -9.86 -11.24 -0.17
C PRO A 35 -9.77 -12.65 0.42
N THR A 36 -9.39 -13.64 -0.39
CA THR A 36 -9.21 -15.04 0.01
C THR A 36 -7.73 -15.45 0.06
N GLY A 37 -6.81 -14.48 0.03
CA GLY A 37 -5.37 -14.71 -0.07
C GLY A 37 -4.83 -14.65 -1.49
N ALA A 38 -3.55 -14.30 -1.60
CA ALA A 38 -2.87 -14.08 -2.88
C ALA A 38 -2.86 -15.35 -3.75
N PRO A 39 -3.08 -15.24 -5.08
CA PRO A 39 -2.99 -16.35 -6.01
C PRO A 39 -1.64 -17.04 -5.90
N THR A 40 -1.60 -18.33 -6.19
CA THR A 40 -0.35 -19.13 -6.21
C THR A 40 0.75 -18.49 -7.08
N GLY A 41 0.39 -17.67 -8.07
CA GLY A 41 1.29 -16.91 -8.94
C GLY A 41 1.82 -15.58 -8.39
N ALA A 42 1.27 -15.03 -7.31
CA ALA A 42 1.57 -13.65 -6.87
C ALA A 42 2.97 -13.50 -6.24
N CYS A 43 3.49 -14.58 -5.66
CA CYS A 43 4.75 -14.58 -4.89
C CYS A 43 5.77 -15.58 -5.45
N THR A 44 5.63 -16.04 -6.69
CA THR A 44 6.48 -17.09 -7.28
C THR A 44 7.96 -16.71 -7.32
N SER A 45 8.27 -15.42 -7.43
CA SER A 45 9.64 -14.89 -7.40
C SER A 45 10.20 -14.66 -5.99
N LEU A 46 9.35 -14.68 -4.95
CA LEU A 46 9.80 -14.50 -3.56
C LEU A 46 10.45 -15.75 -2.98
N ASN A 47 10.17 -16.91 -3.56
CA ASN A 47 10.88 -18.15 -3.28
C ASN A 47 11.78 -18.49 -4.47
N PRO A 48 13.05 -18.04 -4.51
CA PRO A 48 13.91 -18.28 -5.65
C PRO A 48 14.09 -19.79 -5.88
N ASP A 49 14.09 -20.20 -7.15
CA ASP A 49 14.28 -21.61 -7.56
C ASP A 49 15.62 -22.19 -7.09
N SER A 50 16.58 -21.32 -6.78
CA SER A 50 17.85 -21.66 -6.15
C SER A 50 18.17 -20.62 -5.08
N HIS A 51 18.23 -21.08 -3.83
CA HIS A 51 19.10 -20.44 -2.86
C HIS A 51 20.54 -20.75 -3.30
N GLY A 52 21.45 -19.78 -3.23
CA GLY A 52 22.85 -19.96 -3.63
C GLY A 52 23.51 -21.19 -2.97
N PRO A 53 24.75 -21.52 -3.34
CA PRO A 53 25.33 -22.85 -3.11
C PRO A 53 25.45 -23.30 -1.65
N SER A 54 25.18 -22.45 -0.65
CA SER A 54 25.23 -22.82 0.76
C SER A 54 24.41 -21.90 1.66
N THR A 55 23.86 -22.46 2.73
CA THR A 55 23.36 -21.70 3.88
C THR A 55 24.52 -20.94 4.53
N ALA A 56 24.32 -19.66 4.84
CA ALA A 56 25.30 -18.87 5.59
C ALA A 56 25.57 -19.53 6.96
N LYS A 57 26.85 -19.75 7.27
CA LYS A 57 27.30 -20.35 8.54
C LYS A 57 27.85 -19.32 9.52
N ASP A 58 28.35 -18.22 8.98
CA ASP A 58 28.92 -17.12 9.76
C ASP A 58 27.83 -16.08 10.14
N PRO A 59 28.08 -15.25 11.16
CA PRO A 59 27.17 -14.16 11.50
C PRO A 59 26.88 -13.25 10.30
N SER A 60 25.60 -12.86 10.16
CA SER A 60 25.19 -11.94 9.10
C SER A 60 25.99 -10.62 9.18
N PRO A 61 26.59 -10.16 8.07
CA PRO A 61 27.25 -8.86 8.01
C PRO A 61 26.24 -7.70 7.91
N TYR A 62 24.94 -8.01 7.90
CA TYR A 62 23.86 -7.03 7.84
C TYR A 62 23.00 -7.05 9.11
N LYS A 63 22.50 -5.87 9.48
CA LYS A 63 21.55 -5.67 10.59
C LYS A 63 20.30 -4.94 10.12
N LEU A 64 19.15 -5.47 10.52
CA LEU A 64 17.85 -4.84 10.33
C LEU A 64 17.48 -3.99 11.53
N SER A 65 16.81 -2.88 11.29
CA SER A 65 16.21 -2.05 12.33
C SER A 65 14.89 -1.48 11.82
N PHE A 66 13.92 -1.40 12.72
CA PHE A 66 12.56 -0.99 12.40
C PHE A 66 12.16 0.18 13.29
N SER A 67 11.26 1.02 12.78
CA SER A 67 10.71 2.13 13.56
C SER A 67 9.85 1.69 14.75
N SER A 68 9.34 0.45 14.74
CA SER A 68 8.55 -0.14 15.82
C SER A 68 8.75 -1.66 15.88
N SER A 69 8.57 -2.25 17.06
CA SER A 69 8.51 -3.69 17.29
C SER A 69 7.09 -4.26 17.31
N THR A 70 6.09 -3.38 17.25
CA THR A 70 4.66 -3.71 17.18
C THR A 70 4.00 -2.94 16.05
N TYR A 71 2.90 -3.47 15.50
CA TYR A 71 2.16 -2.84 14.42
C TYR A 71 0.65 -3.03 14.61
N LYS A 72 -0.12 -2.10 14.04
CA LYS A 72 -1.56 -2.17 13.83
C LYS A 72 -1.87 -2.06 12.34
N PRO A 73 -3.01 -2.59 11.88
CA PRO A 73 -3.46 -2.40 10.50
C PRO A 73 -3.46 -0.91 10.11
N GLY A 74 -2.88 -0.60 8.95
CA GLY A 74 -2.69 0.77 8.47
C GLY A 74 -1.43 1.47 8.97
N ASP A 75 -0.66 0.88 9.90
CA ASP A 75 0.62 1.45 10.31
C ASP A 75 1.65 1.40 9.18
N VAL A 76 2.46 2.46 9.11
CA VAL A 76 3.61 2.55 8.21
C VAL A 76 4.88 2.24 9.02
N ILE A 77 5.51 1.10 8.72
CA ILE A 77 6.73 0.67 9.41
C ILE A 77 7.94 0.95 8.51
N LYS A 78 8.85 1.79 9.00
CA LYS A 78 10.11 2.08 8.31
C LYS A 78 11.15 1.04 8.72
N GLY A 79 11.76 0.41 7.72
CA GLY A 79 12.85 -0.54 7.88
C GLY A 79 14.16 0.00 7.34
N ILE A 80 15.25 -0.35 8.01
CA ILE A 80 16.60 0.02 7.65
C ILE A 80 17.44 -1.25 7.61
N LEU A 81 18.03 -1.54 6.45
CA LEU A 81 19.07 -2.54 6.27
C LEU A 81 20.41 -1.83 6.26
N ARG A 82 21.31 -2.18 7.17
CA ARG A 82 22.68 -1.66 7.20
C ARG A 82 23.69 -2.79 7.16
N ASN A 83 24.80 -2.56 6.48
CA ASN A 83 26.00 -3.37 6.67
C ASN A 83 26.67 -2.98 8.00
N ILE A 84 27.33 -3.91 8.66
CA ILE A 84 27.96 -3.69 9.98
C ILE A 84 29.35 -3.03 9.84
N THR A 85 30.01 -3.26 8.70
CA THR A 85 31.41 -2.90 8.45
C THR A 85 31.60 -1.67 7.59
N ASP A 86 30.58 -1.24 6.84
CA ASP A 86 30.65 -0.07 5.97
C ASP A 86 29.45 0.88 6.19
N ASN A 87 29.40 1.97 5.41
CA ASN A 87 28.34 2.98 5.49
C ASN A 87 27.14 2.68 4.57
N PHE A 88 27.04 1.48 3.98
CA PHE A 88 25.91 1.12 3.15
C PHE A 88 24.64 0.98 4.00
N GLN A 89 23.59 1.70 3.57
CA GLN A 89 22.27 1.65 4.17
C GLN A 89 21.20 1.70 3.09
N ALA A 90 20.23 0.78 3.18
CA ALA A 90 19.00 0.82 2.39
C ALA A 90 17.81 1.07 3.33
N ASN A 91 16.98 2.03 2.96
CA ASN A 91 15.74 2.35 3.67
C ASN A 91 14.56 1.82 2.87
N PHE A 92 13.63 1.16 3.55
CA PHE A 92 12.42 0.62 2.96
C PHE A 92 11.22 0.88 3.86
N VAL A 93 10.03 0.84 3.28
CA VAL A 93 8.77 1.08 3.99
C VAL A 93 7.86 -0.11 3.75
N GLY A 94 7.42 -0.72 4.84
CA GLY A 94 6.40 -1.76 4.84
C GLY A 94 5.04 -1.19 5.28
N PHE A 95 3.98 -1.79 4.78
CA PHE A 95 2.60 -1.47 5.14
C PHE A 95 1.97 -2.71 5.78
N SER A 96 1.27 -2.51 6.91
CA SER A 96 0.40 -3.54 7.48
C SER A 96 -0.98 -3.46 6.83
N GLU A 97 -1.38 -4.53 6.15
CA GLU A 97 -2.77 -4.77 5.76
C GLU A 97 -3.62 -5.19 6.98
#